data_AF-T1GVU7-F1
#
_entry.id   AF-T1GVU7-F1
#
_cell.length_a   1.000
_cell.length_b   1.000
_cell.length_c   1.000
_cell.angle_alpha   90.00
_cell.angle_beta   90.00
_cell.angle_gamma   90.00
#
_symmetry.space_group_name_H-M   'P 1'
#
loop_
_entity.id
_entity.type
_entity.pdbx_description
1 polymer ?
#
loop_
_entity_poly.entity_id
_entity_poly.type
_entity_poly.pdbx_seq_one_letter_code
_entity_poly.pdbx_strand_id
1 'polypeptide(L)'
;MNILFSLLALILIYDSISQDDFSNDPYFDCYFDVANKMGPDADEARISDCADTCYLDKFEAINKNGKLNKEKVWKMINIMVIEDNDQSMVDEFSETFDALIYNCSSLKVLPDKCANGAQYFDCLGTY
;
A
#
# COMPACT_ATOMS: atom_id res chain seq x y z
N MET A 1 -1.18 34.98 16.48
CA MET A 1 -1.98 33.83 16.95
C MET A 1 -3.07 33.59 15.91
N ASN A 2 -2.82 32.73 14.92
CA ASN A 2 -3.80 32.40 13.88
C ASN A 2 -3.41 31.10 13.13
N ILE A 3 -3.06 30.06 13.88
CA ILE A 3 -2.76 28.73 13.31
C ILE A 3 -4.06 27.92 13.08
N LEU A 4 -5.17 28.31 13.72
CA LEU A 4 -6.47 27.64 13.56
C LEU A 4 -7.07 27.78 12.15
N PHE A 5 -6.82 28.87 11.44
CA PHE A 5 -7.42 29.09 10.11
C PHE A 5 -6.77 28.25 9.00
N SER A 6 -5.51 27.83 9.16
CA SER A 6 -4.82 26.99 8.18
C SER A 6 -5.22 25.52 8.27
N LEU A 7 -5.54 25.01 9.47
CA LEU A 7 -6.07 23.64 9.63
C LEU A 7 -7.50 23.50 9.11
N LEU A 8 -8.34 24.52 9.31
CA LEU A 8 -9.71 24.52 8.77
C LEU A 8 -9.75 24.58 7.23
N ALA A 9 -8.77 25.22 6.60
CA ALA A 9 -8.70 25.26 5.13
C ALA A 9 -8.28 23.91 4.52
N LEU A 10 -7.47 23.10 5.22
CA LEU A 10 -7.12 21.74 4.79
C LEU A 10 -8.31 20.78 4.93
N ILE A 11 -9.11 20.93 5.98
CA ILE A 11 -10.34 20.13 6.18
C ILE A 11 -11.38 20.46 5.09
N LEU A 12 -11.52 21.72 4.69
CA LEU A 12 -12.51 22.12 3.67
C LEU A 12 -12.12 21.76 2.23
N ILE A 13 -10.84 21.51 1.94
CA ILE A 13 -10.42 20.94 0.65
C ILE A 13 -10.76 19.43 0.63
N TYR A 14 -10.69 18.75 1.78
CA TYR A 14 -11.09 17.35 1.95
C TYR A 14 -12.58 17.12 1.66
N ASP A 15 -13.45 18.11 1.91
CA ASP A 15 -14.89 18.03 1.66
C ASP A 15 -15.29 18.16 0.16
N SER A 16 -14.37 18.57 -0.71
CA SER A 16 -14.64 18.79 -2.15
C SER A 16 -14.13 17.68 -3.07
N ILE A 17 -13.40 16.73 -2.52
CA ILE A 17 -13.15 15.42 -3.11
C ILE A 17 -14.25 14.51 -2.57
N SER A 18 -15.05 13.89 -3.43
CA SER A 18 -16.08 12.93 -3.03
C SER A 18 -15.46 11.90 -2.08
N GLN A 19 -15.82 11.95 -0.79
CA GLN A 19 -15.49 10.89 0.18
C GLN A 19 -15.92 9.50 -0.33
N ASP A 20 -16.91 9.45 -1.23
CA ASP A 20 -17.39 8.23 -1.85
C ASP A 20 -16.37 7.56 -2.81
N ASP A 21 -15.46 8.30 -3.46
CA ASP A 21 -14.48 7.68 -4.40
C ASP A 21 -13.24 7.11 -3.69
N PHE A 22 -12.86 7.65 -2.52
CA PHE A 22 -11.73 7.14 -1.73
C PHE A 22 -12.13 6.11 -0.66
N SER A 23 -13.43 6.03 -0.33
CA SER A 23 -13.95 5.16 0.75
C SER A 23 -13.81 3.66 0.50
N ASN A 24 -13.46 3.23 -0.71
CA ASN A 24 -13.29 1.82 -1.05
C ASN A 24 -11.83 1.43 -1.37
N ASP A 25 -10.87 2.35 -1.24
CA ASP A 25 -9.47 2.00 -1.46
C ASP A 25 -8.90 1.30 -0.21
N PRO A 26 -8.52 0.01 -0.31
CA PRO A 26 -8.03 -0.74 0.83
C PRO A 26 -6.74 -0.17 1.44
N TYR A 27 -6.01 0.67 0.72
CA TYR A 27 -4.82 1.37 1.18
C TYR A 27 -5.17 2.50 2.16
N PHE A 28 -6.15 3.35 1.82
CA PHE A 28 -6.57 4.45 2.69
C PHE A 28 -7.10 3.92 4.03
N ASP A 29 -7.87 2.83 4.01
CA ASP A 29 -8.27 2.12 5.24
C ASP A 29 -7.05 1.75 6.10
N CYS A 30 -6.03 1.13 5.49
CA CYS A 30 -4.82 0.73 6.17
C CYS A 30 -4.06 1.93 6.74
N TYR A 31 -3.96 3.03 5.99
CA TYR A 31 -3.32 4.26 6.43
C TYR A 31 -4.00 4.83 7.67
N PHE A 32 -5.33 4.98 7.65
CA PHE A 32 -6.07 5.54 8.78
C PHE A 32 -6.07 4.62 10.00
N ASP A 33 -6.21 3.31 9.81
CA ASP A 33 -6.13 2.34 10.91
C ASP A 33 -4.77 2.38 11.60
N VAL A 34 -3.70 2.44 10.82
CA VAL A 34 -2.33 2.56 11.35
C VAL A 34 -2.14 3.90 12.05
N ALA A 35 -2.53 5.01 11.43
CA ALA A 35 -2.41 6.35 12.01
C ALA A 35 -3.14 6.44 13.37
N ASN A 36 -4.38 5.95 13.42
CA ASN A 36 -5.18 5.92 14.66
C ASN A 36 -4.53 5.06 15.75
N LYS A 37 -3.91 3.94 15.37
CA LYS A 37 -3.23 3.05 16.31
C LYS A 37 -1.91 3.61 16.83
N MET A 38 -1.17 4.34 15.99
CA MET A 38 0.13 4.93 16.33
C MET A 38 -0.01 6.25 17.10
N GLY A 39 -1.13 6.96 16.91
CA GLY A 39 -1.45 8.19 17.60
C GLY A 39 -0.98 9.45 16.86
N PRO A 40 -1.38 10.64 17.35
CA PRO A 40 -1.25 11.91 16.63
C PRO A 40 0.18 12.42 16.47
N ASP A 41 1.13 11.92 17.26
CA ASP A 41 2.54 12.31 17.22
C ASP A 41 3.40 11.35 16.38
N ALA A 42 2.77 10.40 15.69
CA ALA A 42 3.46 9.43 14.85
C ALA A 42 4.03 10.10 13.59
N ASP A 43 5.22 9.66 13.20
CA ASP A 43 5.89 10.11 11.99
C ASP A 43 5.12 9.63 10.74
N GLU A 44 4.82 10.53 9.81
CA GLU A 44 4.00 10.21 8.62
C GLU A 44 4.66 9.17 7.72
N ALA A 45 5.99 9.24 7.54
CA ALA A 45 6.72 8.23 6.77
C ALA A 45 6.59 6.86 7.45
N ARG A 46 6.66 6.83 8.78
CA ARG A 46 6.43 5.60 9.54
C ARG A 46 5.01 5.06 9.41
N ILE A 47 4.00 5.92 9.40
CA ILE A 47 2.61 5.52 9.14
C ILE A 47 2.52 4.89 7.75
N SER A 48 3.12 5.52 6.74
CA SER A 48 3.17 5.01 5.36
C SER A 48 3.78 3.61 5.30
N ASP A 49 4.97 3.39 5.88
CA ASP A 49 5.62 2.07 5.89
C ASP A 49 4.72 0.97 6.48
N CYS A 50 4.03 1.31 7.57
CA CYS A 50 3.12 0.40 8.25
C CYS A 50 1.82 0.19 7.46
N ALA A 51 1.35 1.21 6.74
CA ALA A 51 0.21 1.12 5.84
C ALA A 51 0.50 0.20 4.65
N ASP A 52 1.68 0.29 4.05
CA ASP A 52 2.13 -0.61 2.97
C ASP A 52 2.14 -2.07 3.44
N THR A 53 2.61 -2.30 4.67
CA THR A 53 2.58 -3.63 5.29
C THR A 53 1.16 -4.13 5.53
N CYS A 54 0.28 -3.27 6.05
CA CYS A 54 -1.13 -3.60 6.26
C CYS A 54 -1.81 -3.96 4.92
N TYR A 55 -1.52 -3.18 3.88
CA TYR A 55 -2.08 -3.39 2.56
C TYR A 55 -1.66 -4.74 1.99
N LEU A 56 -0.36 -5.06 2.02
CA LEU A 56 0.14 -6.37 1.60
C LEU A 56 -0.44 -7.52 2.45
N ASP A 57 -0.66 -7.32 3.75
CA ASP A 57 -1.28 -8.32 4.63
C ASP A 57 -2.75 -8.56 4.30
N LYS A 58 -3.52 -7.53 3.92
CA LYS A 58 -4.92 -7.67 3.46
C LYS A 58 -5.06 -8.61 2.27
N PHE A 59 -4.08 -8.64 1.36
CA PHE A 59 -4.05 -9.56 0.22
C PHE A 59 -3.31 -10.88 0.52
N GLU A 60 -2.87 -11.10 1.76
CA GLU A 60 -2.00 -12.20 2.18
C GLU A 60 -0.66 -12.26 1.39
N ALA A 61 -0.27 -11.13 0.81
CA ALA A 61 0.94 -10.94 0.01
C ALA A 61 2.21 -10.91 0.87
N ILE A 62 2.08 -10.70 2.17
CA ILE A 62 3.15 -10.91 3.16
C ILE A 62 2.71 -11.97 4.17
N ASN A 63 3.61 -12.87 4.56
CA ASN A 63 3.31 -13.86 5.60
C ASN A 63 3.75 -13.38 6.99
N LYS A 64 3.39 -14.14 8.03
CA LYS A 64 3.73 -13.84 9.44
C LYS A 64 5.22 -13.64 9.74
N ASN A 65 6.11 -14.12 8.86
CA ASN A 65 7.56 -13.97 8.98
C ASN A 65 8.08 -12.72 8.26
N GLY A 66 7.20 -11.86 7.72
CA GLY A 66 7.58 -10.69 6.95
C GLY A 66 8.14 -11.02 5.57
N LYS A 67 7.84 -12.21 5.01
CA LYS A 67 8.25 -12.59 3.65
C LYS A 67 7.11 -12.44 2.66
N LEU A 68 7.46 -11.99 1.47
CA LEU A 68 6.54 -11.92 0.33
C LEU A 68 6.02 -13.31 -0.07
N ASN A 69 4.72 -13.42 -0.30
CA ASN A 69 4.06 -14.59 -0.87
C ASN A 69 3.78 -14.35 -2.35
N LYS A 70 4.62 -14.92 -3.22
CA LYS A 70 4.57 -14.71 -4.68
C LYS A 70 3.19 -14.96 -5.28
N GLU A 71 2.54 -16.05 -4.89
CA GLU A 71 1.23 -16.43 -5.44
C GLU A 71 0.15 -15.39 -5.11
N LYS A 72 0.21 -14.85 -3.88
CA LYS A 72 -0.75 -13.85 -3.40
C LYS A 72 -0.49 -12.47 -4.01
N VAL A 73 0.77 -12.11 -4.22
CA VAL A 73 1.14 -10.89 -4.96
C VAL A 73 0.67 -10.95 -6.40
N TRP A 74 0.81 -12.11 -7.07
CA TRP A 74 0.26 -12.30 -8.41
C TRP A 74 -1.25 -12.09 -8.43
N LYS A 75 -1.97 -12.69 -7.47
CA LYS A 75 -3.42 -12.47 -7.35
C LYS A 75 -3.77 -11.01 -7.11
N MET A 76 -2.99 -10.30 -6.29
CA MET A 76 -3.16 -8.87 -6.04
C MET A 76 -2.99 -8.04 -7.32
N ILE A 77 -1.91 -8.26 -8.08
CA ILE A 77 -1.67 -7.57 -9.37
C ILE A 77 -2.80 -7.87 -10.36
N ASN A 78 -3.24 -9.12 -10.44
CA ASN A 78 -4.38 -9.49 -11.29
C ASN A 78 -5.63 -8.72 -10.91
N ILE A 79 -5.96 -8.58 -9.62
CA ILE A 79 -7.13 -7.81 -9.19
C ILE A 79 -6.98 -6.34 -9.62
N MET A 80 -5.84 -5.71 -9.34
CA MET A 80 -5.60 -4.30 -9.67
C MET A 80 -5.69 -4.02 -11.17
N VAL A 81 -5.06 -4.85 -12.00
CA VAL A 81 -5.02 -4.65 -13.46
C VAL A 81 -6.34 -5.05 -14.14
N ILE A 82 -7.04 -6.06 -13.62
CA ILE A 82 -8.34 -6.50 -14.17
C ILE A 82 -9.47 -5.53 -13.79
N GLU A 83 -9.41 -4.92 -12.60
CA GLU A 83 -10.36 -3.83 -12.24
C GLU A 83 -10.25 -2.65 -13.21
N ASP A 84 -9.05 -2.39 -13.76
CA ASP A 84 -8.82 -1.43 -14.84
C ASP A 84 -9.24 -1.94 -16.24
N ASN A 85 -9.84 -3.13 -16.32
CA ASN A 85 -10.42 -3.75 -17.52
C ASN A 85 -9.38 -4.14 -18.61
N ASP A 86 -8.11 -4.29 -18.24
CA ASP A 86 -7.01 -4.59 -19.17
C ASP A 86 -6.38 -5.97 -18.91
N GLN A 87 -7.17 -7.03 -19.13
CA GLN A 87 -6.66 -8.41 -19.09
C GLN A 87 -5.51 -8.64 -20.08
N SER A 88 -5.46 -7.88 -21.19
CA SER A 88 -4.36 -7.94 -22.15
C SER A 88 -3.03 -7.51 -21.54
N MET A 89 -3.01 -6.51 -20.65
CA MET A 89 -1.80 -6.11 -19.93
C MET A 89 -1.26 -7.20 -19.02
N VAL A 90 -2.15 -7.93 -18.33
CA VAL A 90 -1.73 -9.07 -17.49
C VAL A 90 -0.99 -10.12 -18.33
N ASP A 91 -1.57 -10.48 -19.48
CA ASP A 91 -0.99 -11.51 -20.36
C ASP A 91 0.32 -11.02 -21.00
N GLU A 92 0.35 -9.78 -21.51
CA GLU A 92 1.51 -9.15 -22.16
C GLU A 92 2.69 -8.98 -21.20
N PHE A 93 2.43 -8.59 -19.95
CA PHE A 93 3.48 -8.31 -18.95
C PHE A 93 3.69 -9.45 -17.96
N SER A 94 3.05 -10.61 -18.14
CA SER A 94 3.13 -11.75 -17.21
C SER A 94 4.56 -12.16 -16.86
N GLU A 95 5.45 -12.32 -17.85
CA GLU A 95 6.87 -12.63 -17.62
C GLU A 95 7.60 -11.50 -16.86
N THR A 96 7.21 -10.25 -17.10
CA THR A 96 7.78 -9.07 -16.42
C THR A 96 7.34 -9.03 -14.96
N PHE A 97 6.06 -9.27 -14.68
CA PHE A 97 5.53 -9.38 -13.32
C PHE A 97 6.15 -10.56 -12.57
N ASP A 98 6.32 -11.71 -13.22
CA ASP A 98 7.00 -12.87 -12.62
C ASP A 98 8.44 -12.53 -12.21
N ALA A 99 9.20 -11.89 -13.10
CA ALA A 99 10.56 -11.46 -12.81
C ALA A 99 10.61 -10.43 -11.67
N LEU A 100 9.69 -9.46 -11.67
CA LEU A 100 9.56 -8.45 -10.63
C LEU A 100 9.26 -9.08 -9.27
N ILE A 101 8.21 -9.91 -9.18
CA ILE A 101 7.82 -10.63 -7.97
C ILE A 101 8.97 -11.51 -7.48
N TYR A 102 9.67 -12.21 -8.38
CA TYR A 102 10.82 -13.03 -8.03
C TYR A 102 11.94 -12.18 -7.39
N ASN A 103 12.29 -11.06 -7.99
CA ASN A 103 13.32 -10.15 -7.48
C ASN A 103 12.92 -9.57 -6.12
N CYS A 104 11.71 -9.03 -6.00
CA CYS A 104 11.21 -8.46 -4.74
C CYS A 104 11.12 -9.51 -3.64
N SER A 105 10.67 -10.73 -3.93
CA SER A 105 10.61 -11.81 -2.93
C SER A 105 11.98 -12.26 -2.40
N SER A 106 13.06 -11.92 -3.11
CA SER A 106 14.44 -12.26 -2.74
C SER A 106 15.07 -11.23 -1.80
N LEU A 107 14.39 -10.11 -1.52
CA LEU A 107 14.85 -9.11 -0.57
C LEU A 107 14.99 -9.71 0.84
N LYS A 108 15.95 -9.18 1.59
CA LYS A 108 16.21 -9.59 2.96
C LYS A 108 15.06 -9.16 3.85
N VAL A 109 14.56 -10.08 4.69
CA VAL A 109 13.60 -9.74 5.73
C VAL A 109 14.28 -8.89 6.80
N LEU A 110 13.74 -7.71 7.03
CA LEU A 110 14.17 -6.77 8.06
C LEU A 110 13.53 -7.15 9.42
N PRO A 111 14.17 -6.81 10.55
CA PRO A 111 13.58 -7.02 11.88
C PRO A 111 12.27 -6.25 12.07
N ASP A 112 12.16 -5.10 11.40
CA ASP A 112 11.01 -4.24 11.44
C ASP A 112 9.96 -4.66 10.40
N LYS A 113 8.76 -4.99 10.88
CA LYS A 113 7.67 -5.44 10.02
C LYS A 113 7.19 -4.34 9.06
N CYS A 114 7.11 -3.10 9.52
CA CYS A 114 6.65 -2.01 8.65
C CYS A 114 7.65 -1.74 7.51
N ALA A 115 8.94 -1.78 7.84
CA ALA A 115 10.00 -1.65 6.84
C ALA A 115 10.01 -2.81 5.82
N ASN A 116 9.52 -4.00 6.19
CA ASN A 116 9.35 -5.08 5.23
C ASN A 116 8.24 -4.79 4.21
N GLY A 117 7.10 -4.22 4.63
CA GLY A 117 6.07 -3.85 3.66
C GLY A 117 6.55 -2.75 2.72
N ALA A 118 7.13 -1.68 3.27
CA ALA A 118 7.69 -0.57 2.49
C ALA A 118 8.68 -1.06 1.42
N GLN A 119 9.70 -1.86 1.79
CA GLN A 119 10.69 -2.34 0.81
C GLN A 119 10.07 -3.18 -0.31
N TYR A 120 9.00 -3.94 -0.01
CA TYR A 120 8.35 -4.78 -1.01
C TYR A 120 7.43 -3.94 -1.89
N PHE A 121 6.71 -2.99 -1.31
CA PHE A 121 5.85 -2.07 -2.03
C PHE A 121 6.66 -1.20 -2.99
N ASP A 122 7.76 -0.60 -2.53
CA ASP A 122 8.73 0.13 -3.36
C ASP A 122 9.27 -0.73 -4.52
N CYS A 123 9.65 -1.96 -4.22
CA CYS A 123 10.17 -2.88 -5.22
C CYS A 123 9.12 -3.23 -6.28
N LEU A 124 7.87 -3.50 -5.87
CA LEU A 124 6.77 -3.82 -6.77
C LEU A 124 6.29 -2.59 -7.57
N GLY A 125 6.43 -1.37 -7.03
CA GLY A 125 6.05 -0.11 -7.68
C GLY A 125 7.11 0.47 -8.63
N THR A 126 8.21 -0.24 -8.91
CA THR A 126 9.30 0.26 -9.79
C THR A 126 8.93 0.23 -11.30
N TYR A 127 7.70 -0.14 -11.67
CA TYR A 127 7.23 -0.25 -13.06
C TYR A 127 6.14 0.75 -13.42
#